data_AF-A0A7S0MGA4-F1
#
_entry.id   AF-A0A7S0MGA4-F1
#
_cell.length_a   1.000
_cell.length_b   1.000
_cell.length_c   1.000
_cell.angle_alpha   90.00
_cell.angle_beta   90.00
_cell.angle_gamma   90.00
#
_symmetry.space_group_name_H-M   'P 1'
#
loop_
_entity.id
_entity.type
_entity.pdbx_description
1 polymer ?
#
loop_
_entity_poly.entity_id
_entity_poly.type
_entity_poly.pdbx_seq_one_letter_code
_entity_poly.pdbx_strand_id
1 'polypeptide(L)'
;RHMQWYYFRVSGLPRGVPCKLNVVNLCKRDSLYNRGLRPLAYSERRARAEGVGWARACDRVAYFPSLIHQRPAAPGAGGGGSFRTLTFTYTPSFEDDTVYFAHCYPYTTRHLRHDLAAIEADP
;
A
#
# COMPACT_ATOMS: atom_id res chain seq x y z
N ARG A 1 2.41 18.83 3.90
CA ARG A 1 2.61 17.80 2.84
C ARG A 1 2.11 16.46 3.40
N HIS A 2 1.20 15.79 2.70
CA HIS A 2 0.59 14.54 3.18
C HIS A 2 0.76 13.45 2.11
N MET A 3 1.82 12.65 2.22
CA MET A 3 2.08 11.49 1.36
C MET A 3 2.23 10.27 2.27
N GLN A 4 1.15 9.50 2.36
CA GLN A 4 1.05 8.32 3.23
C GLN A 4 0.25 7.20 2.56
N TRP A 5 -0.89 7.54 1.95
CA TRP A 5 -1.69 6.60 1.18
C TRP A 5 -0.96 6.17 -0.10
N TYR A 6 -1.07 4.88 -0.42
CA TYR A 6 -0.64 4.33 -1.70
C TYR A 6 -1.63 3.24 -2.13
N TYR A 7 -1.77 3.09 -3.45
CA TYR A 7 -2.52 2.04 -4.10
C TYR A 7 -1.91 1.80 -5.49
N PHE A 8 -1.39 0.60 -5.74
CA PHE A 8 -0.77 0.23 -7.01
C PHE A 8 -0.91 -1.27 -7.25
N ARG A 9 -0.58 -1.74 -8.46
CA ARG A 9 -0.54 -3.16 -8.80
C ARG A 9 0.79 -3.57 -9.40
N VAL A 10 1.13 -4.84 -9.25
CA VAL A 10 2.27 -5.50 -9.89
C VAL A 10 1.77 -6.79 -10.52
N SER A 11 2.19 -7.05 -11.75
CA SER A 11 1.85 -8.27 -12.51
C SER A 11 3.10 -9.03 -12.92
N GLY A 12 2.98 -10.33 -13.15
CA GLY A 12 4.08 -11.16 -13.63
C GLY A 12 5.16 -11.43 -12.57
N LEU A 13 4.78 -11.44 -11.29
CA LEU A 13 5.70 -11.85 -10.23
C LEU A 13 5.86 -13.38 -10.26
N PRO A 14 7.10 -13.92 -10.27
CA PRO A 14 7.32 -15.35 -10.28
C PRO A 14 6.81 -16.01 -8.98
N ARG A 15 6.13 -17.15 -9.12
CA ARG A 15 5.59 -17.90 -7.98
C ARG A 15 6.73 -18.29 -7.02
N GLY A 16 6.49 -18.10 -5.72
CA GLY A 16 7.40 -18.50 -4.65
C GLY A 16 8.65 -17.63 -4.50
N VAL A 17 8.89 -16.66 -5.38
CA VAL A 17 10.05 -15.78 -5.31
C VAL A 17 9.69 -14.54 -4.47
N PRO A 18 10.35 -14.32 -3.32
CA PRO A 18 10.08 -13.14 -2.50
C PRO A 18 10.45 -11.84 -3.23
N CYS A 19 9.49 -10.96 -3.44
CA CYS A 19 9.69 -9.65 -4.05
C CYS A 19 9.75 -8.57 -2.97
N LYS A 20 10.83 -7.79 -2.93
CA LYS A 20 10.99 -6.65 -2.03
C LYS A 20 10.56 -5.35 -2.73
N LEU A 21 9.58 -4.67 -2.16
CA LEU A 21 9.03 -3.41 -2.66
C LEU A 21 9.43 -2.25 -1.72
N ASN A 22 9.80 -1.11 -2.29
CA ASN A 22 10.21 0.09 -1.55
C ASN A 22 9.39 1.30 -2.00
N VAL A 23 8.64 1.92 -1.09
CA VAL A 23 7.97 3.21 -1.31
C VAL A 23 8.77 4.29 -0.60
N VAL A 24 9.52 5.09 -1.38
CA VAL A 24 10.67 5.88 -0.88
C VAL A 24 10.37 7.35 -0.55
N ASN A 25 9.16 7.84 -0.83
CA ASN A 25 8.79 9.25 -0.77
C ASN A 25 7.68 9.56 0.25
N LEU A 26 7.56 8.78 1.32
CA LEU A 26 6.54 9.00 2.36
C LEU A 26 6.94 10.16 3.28
N CYS A 27 5.97 10.90 3.81
CA CYS A 27 6.24 12.14 4.57
C CYS A 27 6.09 11.99 6.09
N LYS A 28 5.45 10.92 6.58
CA LYS A 28 5.12 10.77 8.01
C LYS A 28 6.39 10.46 8.81
N ARG A 29 6.62 11.15 9.93
CA ARG A 29 7.85 10.93 10.73
C ARG A 29 7.91 9.59 11.47
N ASP A 30 6.78 8.97 11.77
CA ASP A 30 6.70 7.63 12.36
C ASP A 30 5.48 6.92 11.77
N SER A 31 5.47 5.59 11.76
CA SER A 31 4.39 4.81 11.18
C SER A 31 4.06 3.59 12.03
N LEU A 32 2.77 3.18 11.99
CA LEU A 32 2.33 1.92 12.56
C LEU A 32 3.02 0.71 11.91
N TYR A 33 3.65 0.88 10.75
CA TYR A 33 4.53 -0.13 10.15
C TYR A 33 5.69 -0.52 11.09
N ASN A 34 6.18 0.40 11.91
CA ASN A 34 7.17 0.11 12.96
C ASN A 34 6.56 -0.60 14.17
N ARG A 35 5.24 -0.76 14.22
CA ARG A 35 4.46 -1.34 15.32
C ARG A 35 3.62 -2.53 14.87
N GLY A 36 4.02 -3.20 13.79
CA GLY A 36 3.39 -4.44 13.32
C GLY A 36 2.27 -4.28 12.30
N LEU A 37 1.95 -3.05 11.85
CA LEU A 37 1.10 -2.91 10.66
C LEU A 37 1.80 -3.57 9.46
N ARG A 38 1.03 -4.24 8.60
CA ARG A 38 1.52 -4.87 7.37
C ARG A 38 0.79 -4.25 6.18
N PRO A 39 1.40 -4.04 5.01
CA PRO A 39 0.68 -3.65 3.80
C PRO A 39 -0.42 -4.64 3.44
N LEU A 40 -1.52 -4.15 2.85
CA LEU A 40 -2.52 -5.03 2.24
C LEU A 40 -2.02 -5.49 0.86
N ALA A 41 -2.36 -6.73 0.53
CA ALA A 41 -2.24 -7.30 -0.79
C ALA A 41 -3.58 -7.92 -1.21
N TYR A 42 -3.93 -7.79 -2.48
CA TYR A 42 -5.06 -8.46 -3.11
C TYR A 42 -4.56 -9.14 -4.38
N SER A 43 -4.63 -10.47 -4.41
CA SER A 43 -4.26 -11.30 -5.56
C SER A 43 -5.53 -11.64 -6.33
N GLU A 44 -5.57 -11.33 -7.63
CA GLU A 44 -6.71 -11.69 -8.48
C GLU A 44 -6.88 -13.21 -8.58
N ARG A 45 -5.77 -13.96 -8.66
CA ARG A 45 -5.79 -15.43 -8.70
C ARG A 45 -6.32 -16.01 -7.39
N ARG A 46 -5.82 -15.52 -6.25
CA ARG A 46 -6.27 -16.00 -4.93
C ARG A 46 -7.72 -15.66 -4.65
N ALA A 47 -8.16 -14.46 -5.02
CA ALA A 47 -9.56 -14.07 -4.90
C ALA A 47 -10.47 -14.99 -5.71
N ARG A 48 -10.07 -15.38 -6.93
CA ARG A 48 -10.83 -16.30 -7.77
C ARG A 48 -10.80 -17.75 -7.28
N ALA A 49 -9.64 -18.24 -6.86
CA ALA A 49 -9.46 -19.65 -6.50
C ALA A 49 -9.92 -19.98 -5.07
N GLU A 50 -9.75 -19.06 -4.13
CA GLU A 50 -9.97 -19.28 -2.69
C GLU A 50 -11.06 -18.36 -2.10
N GLY A 51 -11.60 -17.40 -2.88
CA GLY A 51 -12.51 -16.38 -2.36
C GLY A 51 -11.86 -15.38 -1.41
N VAL A 52 -10.52 -15.35 -1.30
CA VAL A 52 -9.81 -14.47 -0.37
C VAL A 52 -9.57 -13.10 -1.00
N GLY A 53 -10.23 -12.09 -0.45
CA GLY A 53 -10.05 -10.69 -0.83
C GLY A 53 -8.76 -10.05 -0.28
N TRP A 54 -8.87 -8.80 0.12
CA TRP A 54 -7.75 -8.02 0.67
C TRP A 54 -7.21 -8.65 1.97
N ALA A 55 -5.92 -8.96 1.99
CA ALA A 55 -5.26 -9.57 3.14
C ALA A 55 -3.95 -8.86 3.51
N ARG A 56 -3.61 -8.84 4.80
CA ARG A 56 -2.33 -8.34 5.31
C ARG A 56 -1.24 -9.39 5.07
N ALA A 57 -0.88 -9.62 3.82
CA ALA A 57 -0.05 -10.74 3.39
C ALA A 57 1.45 -10.43 3.23
N CYS A 58 1.87 -9.15 3.34
CA CYS A 58 3.27 -8.75 3.17
C CYS A 58 4.08 -8.96 4.45
N ASP A 59 5.36 -9.34 4.37
CA ASP A 59 6.26 -9.57 5.50
C ASP A 59 7.50 -8.65 5.45
N ARG A 60 8.43 -8.83 6.41
CA ARG A 60 9.70 -8.06 6.54
C ARG A 60 9.50 -6.54 6.37
N VAL A 61 8.49 -6.03 7.06
CA VAL A 61 8.06 -4.64 6.95
C VAL A 61 8.97 -3.75 7.80
N ALA A 62 9.47 -2.65 7.24
CA ALA A 62 10.20 -1.63 8.00
C ALA A 62 9.91 -0.22 7.46
N TYR A 63 10.02 0.78 8.34
CA TYR A 63 9.77 2.18 8.02
C TYR A 63 10.84 3.10 8.60
N PHE A 64 11.68 3.69 7.74
CA PHE A 64 12.90 4.39 8.15
C PHE A 64 13.19 5.63 7.29
N PRO A 65 14.09 6.54 7.74
CA PRO A 65 14.54 7.69 6.95
C PRO A 65 15.13 7.30 5.60
N SER A 66 14.72 8.00 4.54
CA SER A 66 15.26 7.87 3.19
C SER A 66 16.46 8.80 3.00
N LEU A 67 17.33 8.48 2.02
CA LEU A 67 18.37 9.38 1.54
C LEU A 67 17.81 10.51 0.65
N ILE A 68 16.53 10.43 0.27
CA ILE A 68 15.88 11.44 -0.54
C ILE A 68 15.40 12.57 0.38
N HIS A 69 15.92 13.78 0.15
CA HIS A 69 15.55 14.97 0.89
C HIS A 69 14.31 15.65 0.30
N GLN A 70 13.47 16.22 1.17
CA GLN A 70 12.36 17.06 0.74
C GLN A 70 12.89 18.42 0.29
N ARG A 71 12.26 19.01 -0.73
CA ARG A 71 12.49 20.44 -1.01
C ARG A 71 12.04 21.27 0.18
N PRO A 72 12.77 22.35 0.53
CA PRO A 72 12.33 23.31 1.55
C PRO A 72 10.94 23.83 1.21
N ALA A 73 10.10 24.05 2.23
CA ALA A 73 8.75 24.55 2.04
C ALA A 73 8.71 26.01 1.55
N ALA A 74 9.75 26.79 1.87
CA ALA A 74 9.94 28.16 1.43
C ALA A 74 11.45 28.46 1.26
N PRO A 75 11.83 29.46 0.44
CA PRO A 75 13.22 29.96 0.39
C PRO A 75 13.63 30.47 1.78
N GLY A 76 14.75 30.00 2.31
CA GLY A 76 15.25 30.39 3.64
C GLY A 76 14.63 29.64 4.84
N ALA A 77 13.61 28.81 4.63
CA ALA A 77 13.20 27.84 5.65
C ALA A 77 14.28 26.74 5.73
N GLY A 78 14.70 26.38 6.96
CA GLY A 78 15.65 25.30 7.20
C GLY A 78 15.30 24.02 6.41
N GLY A 79 16.33 23.30 5.97
CA GLY A 79 16.24 22.23 4.96
C GLY A 79 15.08 21.26 5.17
N GLY A 80 14.39 20.91 4.08
CA GLY A 80 13.29 19.94 4.12
C GLY A 80 13.77 18.62 4.70
N GLY A 81 13.04 18.09 5.69
CA GLY A 81 13.39 16.81 6.32
C GLY A 81 13.46 15.68 5.29
N SER A 82 14.17 14.59 5.62
CA SER A 82 14.19 13.43 4.74
C SER A 82 12.81 12.80 4.58
N PHE A 83 12.48 12.36 3.36
CA PHE A 83 11.38 11.42 3.15
C PHE A 83 11.61 10.14 3.96
N ARG A 84 10.60 9.31 4.05
CA ARG A 84 10.65 7.99 4.65
C ARG A 84 10.42 6.91 3.62
N THR A 85 11.13 5.81 3.81
CA THR A 85 11.01 4.60 3.02
C THR A 85 10.20 3.58 3.81
N LEU A 86 9.09 3.12 3.22
CA LEU A 86 8.44 1.87 3.59
C LEU A 86 9.02 0.75 2.73
N THR A 87 9.55 -0.28 3.37
CA THR A 87 9.95 -1.51 2.69
C THR A 87 9.10 -2.67 3.19
N PHE A 88 8.75 -3.59 2.29
CA PHE A 88 8.05 -4.82 2.61
C PHE A 88 8.33 -5.88 1.55
N THR A 89 8.14 -7.14 1.91
CA THR A 89 8.29 -8.28 1.02
C THR A 89 6.94 -8.94 0.78
N TYR A 90 6.70 -9.36 -0.45
CA TYR A 90 5.54 -10.17 -0.82
C TYR A 90 6.01 -11.40 -1.59
N THR A 91 5.53 -12.58 -1.19
CA THR A 91 5.85 -13.85 -1.84
C THR A 91 4.60 -14.33 -2.60
N PRO A 92 4.60 -14.28 -3.95
CA PRO A 92 3.44 -14.70 -4.75
C PRO A 92 3.17 -16.20 -4.59
N SER A 93 1.90 -16.57 -4.39
CA SER A 93 1.48 -17.97 -4.31
C SER A 93 1.05 -18.55 -5.67
N PHE A 94 0.79 -17.67 -6.64
CA PHE A 94 0.30 -18.00 -7.98
C PHE A 94 1.26 -17.43 -9.04
N GLU A 95 1.35 -18.14 -10.16
CA GLU A 95 2.05 -17.69 -11.36
C GLU A 95 1.13 -16.81 -12.21
N ASP A 96 1.71 -15.89 -12.99
CA ASP A 96 0.99 -14.91 -13.82
C ASP A 96 -0.17 -14.23 -13.08
N ASP A 97 0.09 -13.86 -11.84
CA ASP A 97 -0.86 -13.18 -10.99
C ASP A 97 -0.71 -11.66 -11.10
N THR A 98 -1.81 -10.95 -10.89
CA THR A 98 -1.83 -9.51 -10.70
C THR A 98 -2.19 -9.23 -9.25
N VAL A 99 -1.26 -8.59 -8.54
CA VAL A 99 -1.39 -8.30 -7.11
C VAL A 99 -1.45 -6.80 -6.90
N TYR A 100 -2.51 -6.35 -6.23
CA TYR A 100 -2.69 -4.96 -5.83
C TYR A 100 -2.19 -4.78 -4.40
N PHE A 101 -1.54 -3.67 -4.12
CA PHE A 101 -1.04 -3.30 -2.80
C PHE A 101 -1.67 -2.00 -2.34
N ALA A 102 -2.04 -1.93 -1.06
CA ALA A 102 -2.66 -0.76 -0.48
C ALA A 102 -2.22 -0.49 0.97
N HIS A 103 -2.30 0.76 1.40
CA HIS A 103 -2.06 1.14 2.80
C HIS A 103 -3.20 0.66 3.72
N CYS A 104 -4.45 0.87 3.34
CA CYS A 104 -5.66 0.32 3.99
C CYS A 104 -6.64 -0.19 2.94
N TYR A 105 -7.77 -0.73 3.39
CA TYR A 105 -8.81 -1.28 2.52
C TYR A 105 -9.32 -0.17 1.59
N PRO A 106 -9.14 -0.28 0.26
CA PRO A 106 -9.65 0.73 -0.65
C PRO A 106 -11.17 0.71 -0.69
N TYR A 107 -11.79 1.87 -0.48
CA TYR A 107 -13.21 2.06 -0.70
C TYR A 107 -13.40 2.87 -1.99
N THR A 108 -13.94 2.22 -3.02
CA THR A 108 -14.02 2.81 -4.36
C THR A 108 -15.28 3.65 -4.53
N THR A 109 -15.27 4.60 -5.47
CA THR A 109 -16.47 5.36 -5.84
C THR A 109 -17.62 4.46 -6.29
N ARG A 110 -17.32 3.28 -6.86
CA ARG A 110 -18.35 2.30 -7.23
C ARG A 110 -19.05 1.73 -5.99
N HIS A 111 -18.30 1.39 -4.94
CA HIS A 111 -18.89 0.95 -3.67
C HIS A 111 -19.75 2.06 -3.07
N LEU A 112 -19.24 3.29 -3.03
CA LEU A 112 -20.01 4.44 -2.53
C LEU A 112 -21.35 4.59 -3.24
N ARG A 113 -21.35 4.59 -4.58
CA ARG A 113 -22.59 4.76 -5.37
C ARG A 113 -23.56 3.60 -5.17
N HIS A 114 -23.06 2.38 -5.06
CA HIS A 114 -23.88 1.21 -4.79
C HIS A 114 -24.55 1.31 -3.42
N ASP A 115 -23.77 1.64 -2.38
CA ASP A 115 -24.26 1.71 -1.01
C ASP A 115 -25.27 2.86 -0.84
N LEU A 116 -25.01 4.01 -1.46
CA LEU A 116 -25.97 5.13 -1.48
C LEU A 116 -27.28 4.74 -2.16
N ALA A 117 -27.23 4.10 -3.34
CA ALA A 117 -28.44 3.67 -4.04
C ALA A 117 -29.22 2.61 -3.24
N ALA A 118 -28.53 1.74 -2.51
CA ALA A 118 -29.17 0.76 -1.63
C ALA A 118 -29.88 1.43 -0.44
N ILE A 119 -29.27 2.45 0.17
CA ILE A 119 -29.87 3.22 1.28
C ILE A 119 -31.06 4.05 0.78
N GLU A 120 -30.96 4.67 -0.39
CA GLU A 120 -32.08 5.44 -0.99
C GLU A 120 -33.28 4.55 -1.36
N ALA A 121 -33.06 3.27 -1.59
CA ALA A 121 -34.12 2.29 -1.90
C ALA A 121 -34.71 1.61 -0.66
N ASP A 122 -34.14 1.83 0.53
CA ASP A 122 -34.65 1.30 1.80
C ASP A 122 -35.85 2.16 2.26
N PRO A 123 -37.07 1.60 2.42
CA PRO A 123 -38.31 2.35 2.67
C PRO A 123 -38.37 3.14 3.99
#